data_AF-A0A2S2PJ15-F1
#
_entry.id   AF-A0A2S2PJ15-F1
#
_cell.length_a   1.000
_cell.length_b   1.000
_cell.length_c   1.000
_cell.angle_alpha   90.00
_cell.angle_beta   90.00
_cell.angle_gamma   90.00
#
_symmetry.space_group_name_H-M   'P 1'
#
loop_
_entity.id
_entity.type
_entity.pdbx_description
1 polymer ?
#
loop_
_entity_poly.entity_id
_entity_poly.type
_entity_poly.pdbx_seq_one_letter_code
_entity_poly.pdbx_strand_id
1 'polypeptide(L)'
;MSDLKSLEHPTLKVPYEVLNKKFRTTQKTLDREVSHFQNAVQEFERDISSDVAMTDTSHISSLLSGMVEKLKVLKRKADEGINDELQAGLVCKKRLEHLKEHNSPCEAIVKNWRRRRLDRMLVEYFLRCGYYNSANKLANNSDLNDLTNIDLFMISKEVEHSLANHETSKCLAWCHDNRSKLRKLRSTMEFNLRIQEFIELVRQDKRLDAVRHARKHISTFEDTRMDEVQQCMVLLAFPTDTEISPYKEMFDETRWQRLIEQFRQENYNLYQLSSQSVFTVVLQAGLSALKTPYPFSNFY
;
A
#
# COMPACT_ATOMS: atom_id res chain seq x y z
N MET A 1 1.59 -28.32 -13.16
CA MET A 1 0.46 -27.35 -13.08
C MET A 1 0.35 -26.68 -11.70
N SER A 2 0.60 -27.40 -10.59
CA SER A 2 0.64 -26.83 -9.22
C SER A 2 1.65 -25.68 -9.08
N ASP A 3 2.89 -25.89 -9.54
CA ASP A 3 3.99 -24.93 -9.35
C ASP A 3 3.79 -23.60 -10.09
N LEU A 4 3.13 -23.63 -11.25
CA LEU A 4 2.79 -22.40 -11.95
C LEU A 4 1.79 -21.59 -11.12
N LYS A 5 0.76 -22.23 -10.57
CA LYS A 5 -0.25 -21.55 -9.76
C LYS A 5 0.33 -20.95 -8.49
N SER A 6 1.25 -21.64 -7.82
CA SER A 6 1.87 -21.14 -6.59
C SER A 6 2.87 -20.01 -6.85
N LEU A 7 3.74 -20.16 -7.86
CA LEU A 7 4.78 -19.18 -8.16
C LEU A 7 4.24 -17.94 -8.89
N GLU A 8 3.13 -18.07 -9.62
CA GLU A 8 2.50 -16.97 -10.37
C GLU A 8 1.36 -16.28 -9.62
N HIS A 9 1.03 -16.72 -8.41
CA HIS A 9 -0.01 -16.08 -7.61
C HIS A 9 0.23 -14.56 -7.42
N PRO A 10 1.45 -14.10 -7.06
CA PRO A 10 1.75 -12.66 -6.95
C PRO A 10 1.50 -11.87 -8.24
N THR A 11 1.71 -12.51 -9.40
CA THR A 11 1.54 -11.92 -10.74
C THR A 11 0.13 -11.39 -10.93
N LEU A 12 -0.88 -12.12 -10.48
CA LEU A 12 -2.30 -11.74 -10.60
C LEU A 12 -2.83 -11.06 -9.35
N LYS A 13 -2.31 -11.40 -8.18
CA LYS A 13 -2.84 -10.91 -6.91
C LYS A 13 -2.60 -9.41 -6.71
N VAL A 14 -1.37 -8.94 -6.95
CA VAL A 14 -1.03 -7.51 -6.81
C VAL A 14 -1.92 -6.61 -7.70
N PRO A 15 -2.02 -6.84 -9.02
CA PRO A 15 -2.80 -5.95 -9.89
C PRO A 15 -4.30 -6.05 -9.59
N TYR A 16 -4.80 -7.21 -9.16
CA TYR A 16 -6.17 -7.34 -8.67
C TYR A 16 -6.41 -6.49 -7.40
N GLU A 17 -5.49 -6.50 -6.44
CA GLU A 17 -5.61 -5.65 -5.24
C GLU A 17 -5.53 -4.16 -5.57
N VAL A 18 -4.73 -3.77 -6.57
CA VAL A 18 -4.69 -2.40 -7.08
C VAL A 18 -6.01 -2.02 -7.72
N LEU A 19 -6.56 -2.86 -8.59
CA LEU A 19 -7.87 -2.65 -9.23
C LEU A 19 -8.98 -2.53 -8.17
N ASN A 20 -9.04 -3.44 -7.20
CA ASN A 20 -10.03 -3.40 -6.13
C ASN A 20 -9.87 -2.15 -5.24
N LYS A 21 -8.64 -1.69 -4.99
CA LYS A 21 -8.40 -0.41 -4.29
C LYS A 21 -8.94 0.77 -5.10
N LYS A 22 -8.61 0.85 -6.40
CA LYS A 22 -9.11 1.91 -7.28
C LYS A 22 -10.64 1.91 -7.35
N PHE A 23 -11.25 0.76 -7.62
CA PHE A 23 -12.71 0.58 -7.65
C PHE A 23 -13.40 1.09 -6.39
N ARG A 24 -12.91 0.68 -5.20
CA ARG A 24 -13.51 1.12 -3.93
C ARG A 24 -13.32 2.62 -3.68
N THR A 25 -12.20 3.19 -4.12
CA THR A 25 -11.96 4.63 -3.99
C THR A 25 -12.86 5.41 -4.92
N THR A 26 -12.97 5.01 -6.19
CA THR A 26 -13.89 5.60 -7.17
C THR A 26 -15.32 5.53 -6.68
N GLN A 27 -15.77 4.35 -6.24
CA GLN A 27 -17.12 4.16 -5.70
C GLN A 27 -17.43 5.12 -4.56
N LYS A 28 -16.54 5.22 -3.56
CA LYS A 28 -16.71 6.16 -2.44
C LYS A 28 -16.75 7.62 -2.87
N THR A 29 -15.92 8.00 -3.84
CA THR A 29 -15.90 9.36 -4.38
C THR A 29 -17.21 9.66 -5.09
N LEU A 30 -17.68 8.75 -5.94
CA LEU A 30 -18.95 8.89 -6.65
C LEU A 30 -20.14 8.95 -5.71
N ASP A 31 -20.21 8.06 -4.72
CA ASP A 31 -21.29 8.07 -3.72
C ASP A 31 -21.37 9.40 -2.97
N ARG A 32 -20.22 10.01 -2.64
CA ARG A 32 -20.15 11.34 -2.01
C ARG A 32 -20.63 12.45 -2.94
N GLU A 33 -20.14 12.48 -4.17
CA GLU A 33 -20.53 13.51 -5.15
C GLU A 33 -22.02 13.40 -5.51
N VAL A 34 -22.56 12.17 -5.63
CA VAL A 34 -23.99 11.93 -5.82
C VAL A 34 -24.79 12.44 -4.62
N SER A 35 -24.34 12.18 -3.39
CA SER A 35 -25.00 12.73 -2.19
C SER A 35 -24.97 14.26 -2.16
N HIS A 36 -23.84 14.89 -2.52
CA HIS A 36 -23.74 16.35 -2.61
C HIS A 36 -24.66 16.96 -3.66
N PHE A 37 -24.84 16.26 -4.79
CA PHE A 37 -25.78 16.65 -5.83
C PHE A 37 -27.24 16.49 -5.37
N GLN A 38 -27.60 15.35 -4.77
CA GLN A 38 -28.93 15.10 -4.22
C GLN A 38 -29.33 16.13 -3.16
N ASN A 39 -28.40 16.51 -2.27
CA ASN A 39 -28.66 17.56 -1.28
C ASN A 39 -28.93 18.92 -1.94
N ALA A 40 -28.24 19.23 -3.05
CA ALA A 40 -28.50 20.46 -3.81
C ALA A 40 -29.87 20.45 -4.48
N VAL A 41 -30.30 19.30 -5.00
CA VAL A 41 -31.64 19.12 -5.57
C VAL A 41 -32.72 19.31 -4.50
N GLN A 42 -32.54 18.71 -3.32
CA GLN A 42 -33.51 18.86 -2.22
C GLN A 42 -33.60 20.30 -1.71
N GLU A 43 -32.47 21.01 -1.62
CA GLU A 43 -32.45 22.43 -1.26
C GLU A 43 -33.23 23.26 -2.30
N PHE A 44 -32.98 23.00 -3.59
CA PHE A 44 -33.71 23.64 -4.69
C PHE A 44 -35.22 23.34 -4.66
N GLU A 45 -35.62 22.09 -4.45
CA GLU A 45 -37.03 21.70 -4.34
C GLU A 45 -37.72 22.36 -3.15
N ARG A 46 -37.04 22.46 -2.00
CA ARG A 46 -37.57 23.12 -0.80
C ARG A 46 -37.79 24.61 -1.02
N ASP A 47 -36.81 25.29 -1.62
CA ASP A 47 -36.85 26.74 -1.82
C ASP A 47 -37.87 27.14 -2.91
N ILE A 48 -38.19 26.23 -3.84
CA ILE A 48 -39.31 26.38 -4.79
C ILE A 48 -40.67 26.08 -4.15
N SER A 49 -40.73 25.14 -3.21
CA SER A 49 -41.98 24.74 -2.55
C SER A 49 -42.41 25.70 -1.44
N SER A 50 -41.50 26.52 -0.92
CA SER A 50 -41.86 27.58 0.04
C SER A 50 -42.60 28.70 -0.68
N ASP A 51 -43.88 28.87 -0.35
CA ASP A 51 -44.82 29.87 -0.89
C ASP A 51 -44.50 31.30 -0.42
N VAL A 52 -43.23 31.69 -0.46
CA VAL A 52 -42.78 33.05 -0.17
C VAL A 52 -42.71 33.81 -1.48
N ALA A 53 -43.74 34.63 -1.69
CA ALA A 53 -43.71 35.71 -2.65
C ALA A 53 -42.34 36.43 -2.60
N MET A 54 -41.60 36.38 -3.71
CA MET A 54 -40.23 36.87 -3.93
C MET A 54 -39.08 35.86 -3.82
N THR A 55 -39.20 34.67 -4.41
CA THR A 55 -38.00 33.99 -4.94
C THR A 55 -37.48 34.81 -6.11
N ASP A 56 -36.50 35.67 -5.85
CA ASP A 56 -35.86 36.50 -6.87
C ASP A 56 -35.31 35.59 -7.99
N THR A 57 -35.55 35.95 -9.27
CA THR A 57 -35.09 35.14 -10.42
C THR A 57 -33.57 34.98 -10.39
N SER A 58 -32.87 35.95 -9.80
CA SER A 58 -31.43 35.90 -9.53
C SER A 58 -31.03 34.74 -8.61
N HIS A 59 -31.85 34.44 -7.60
CA HIS A 59 -31.60 33.39 -6.61
C HIS A 59 -31.79 31.99 -7.21
N ILE A 60 -32.88 31.78 -7.94
CA ILE A 60 -33.14 30.51 -8.67
C ILE A 60 -32.03 30.24 -9.69
N SER A 61 -31.61 31.27 -10.43
CA SER A 61 -30.51 31.16 -11.39
C SER A 61 -29.18 30.78 -10.72
N SER A 62 -28.92 31.33 -9.53
CA SER A 62 -27.74 30.98 -8.72
C SER A 62 -27.78 29.51 -8.26
N LEU A 63 -28.92 29.03 -7.76
CA LEU A 63 -29.09 27.64 -7.34
C LEU A 63 -28.90 26.66 -8.51
N LEU A 64 -29.51 26.94 -9.67
CA LEU A 64 -29.32 26.14 -10.88
C LEU A 64 -27.86 26.15 -11.34
N SER A 65 -27.19 27.30 -11.26
CA SER A 65 -25.76 27.40 -11.59
C SER A 65 -24.91 26.55 -10.64
N GLY A 66 -25.21 26.54 -9.34
CA GLY A 66 -24.57 25.69 -8.34
C GLY A 66 -24.80 24.19 -8.61
N MET A 67 -26.02 23.80 -9.00
CA MET A 67 -26.33 22.42 -9.39
C MET A 67 -25.55 21.98 -10.63
N VAL A 68 -25.48 22.84 -11.65
CA VAL A 68 -24.68 22.59 -12.86
C VAL A 68 -23.21 22.39 -12.51
N GLU A 69 -22.67 23.20 -11.60
CA GLU A 69 -21.27 23.05 -11.18
C GLU A 69 -21.03 21.73 -10.43
N LYS A 70 -21.92 21.35 -9.51
CA LYS A 70 -21.85 20.04 -8.84
C LYS A 70 -21.95 18.88 -9.83
N LEU A 71 -22.81 18.97 -10.85
CA LEU A 71 -22.93 17.98 -11.93
C LEU A 71 -21.65 17.87 -12.76
N LYS A 72 -21.00 19.00 -13.08
CA LYS A 72 -19.70 19.01 -13.77
C LYS A 72 -18.61 18.36 -12.93
N VAL A 73 -18.57 18.63 -11.62
CA VAL A 73 -17.62 18.00 -10.70
C VAL A 73 -17.84 16.49 -10.65
N LEU A 74 -19.09 16.04 -10.49
CA LEU A 74 -19.46 14.62 -10.52
C LEU A 74 -19.02 13.95 -11.83
N LYS A 75 -19.34 14.55 -12.98
CA LYS A 75 -18.92 14.04 -14.30
C LYS A 75 -17.40 13.88 -14.38
N ARG A 76 -16.65 14.93 -14.04
CA ARG A 76 -15.18 14.90 -14.06
C ARG A 76 -14.64 13.80 -13.16
N LYS A 77 -15.18 13.64 -11.94
CA LYS A 77 -14.76 12.59 -11.01
C LYS A 77 -15.11 11.18 -11.49
N ALA A 78 -16.23 11.02 -12.18
CA ALA A 78 -16.58 9.76 -12.84
C ALA A 78 -15.61 9.43 -13.96
N ASP A 79 -15.30 10.38 -14.84
CA ASP A 79 -14.36 10.18 -15.95
C ASP A 79 -12.95 9.82 -15.44
N GLU A 80 -12.45 10.53 -14.42
CA GLU A 80 -11.18 10.23 -13.74
C GLU A 80 -11.18 8.78 -13.18
N GLY A 81 -12.21 8.43 -12.40
CA GLY A 81 -12.31 7.12 -11.76
C GLY A 81 -12.46 5.96 -12.74
N ILE A 82 -13.27 6.14 -13.80
CA ILE A 82 -13.46 5.13 -14.86
C ILE A 82 -12.14 4.89 -15.59
N ASN A 83 -11.43 5.96 -15.97
CA ASN A 83 -10.13 5.80 -16.63
C ASN A 83 -9.12 5.08 -15.71
N ASP A 84 -9.11 5.43 -14.43
CA ASP A 84 -8.23 4.82 -13.44
C ASP A 84 -8.46 3.30 -13.28
N GLU A 85 -9.72 2.90 -13.23
CA GLU A 85 -10.15 1.50 -13.20
C GLU A 85 -9.82 0.77 -14.50
N LEU A 86 -10.05 1.41 -15.65
CA LEU A 86 -9.74 0.86 -16.96
C LEU A 86 -8.24 0.55 -17.09
N GLN A 87 -7.37 1.48 -16.69
CA GLN A 87 -5.92 1.24 -16.72
C GLN A 87 -5.51 0.07 -15.81
N ALA A 88 -6.05 -0.02 -14.60
CA ALA A 88 -5.78 -1.15 -13.72
C ALA A 88 -6.32 -2.48 -14.28
N GLY A 89 -7.49 -2.46 -14.93
CA GLY A 89 -8.08 -3.61 -15.62
C GLY A 89 -7.23 -4.07 -16.81
N LEU A 90 -6.66 -3.14 -17.58
CA LEU A 90 -5.75 -3.44 -18.69
C LEU A 90 -4.47 -4.13 -18.20
N VAL A 91 -3.90 -3.70 -17.07
CA VAL A 91 -2.73 -4.38 -16.46
C VAL A 91 -3.10 -5.83 -16.06
N CYS A 92 -4.26 -6.03 -15.42
CA CYS A 92 -4.75 -7.38 -15.12
C CYS A 92 -4.89 -8.24 -16.39
N LYS A 93 -5.45 -7.67 -17.46
CA LYS A 93 -5.62 -8.35 -18.74
C LYS A 93 -4.28 -8.74 -19.37
N LYS A 94 -3.33 -7.81 -19.49
CA LYS A 94 -1.99 -8.07 -20.04
C LYS A 94 -1.27 -9.19 -19.29
N ARG A 95 -1.35 -9.19 -17.95
CA ARG A 95 -0.73 -10.23 -17.13
C ARG A 95 -1.40 -11.59 -17.30
N LEU A 96 -2.72 -11.63 -17.44
CA LEU A 96 -3.45 -12.85 -17.74
C LEU A 96 -3.09 -13.39 -19.14
N GLU A 97 -2.99 -12.51 -20.14
CA GLU A 97 -2.56 -12.88 -21.49
C GLU A 97 -1.15 -13.46 -21.49
N HIS A 98 -0.21 -12.82 -20.79
CA HIS A 98 1.13 -13.36 -20.60
C HIS A 98 1.12 -14.76 -19.96
N LEU A 99 0.29 -15.00 -18.94
CA LEU A 99 0.21 -16.34 -18.33
C LEU A 99 -0.36 -17.40 -19.28
N LYS A 100 -1.24 -17.02 -20.22
CA LYS A 100 -1.78 -17.94 -21.23
C LYS A 100 -0.72 -18.40 -22.23
N GLU A 101 0.31 -17.59 -22.49
CA GLU A 101 1.43 -17.94 -23.39
C GLU A 101 2.16 -19.22 -22.96
N HIS A 102 2.12 -19.56 -21.66
CA HIS A 102 2.67 -20.81 -21.13
C HIS A 102 2.09 -22.07 -21.80
N ASN A 103 0.80 -22.04 -22.15
CA ASN A 103 0.08 -23.15 -22.76
C ASN A 103 0.04 -23.04 -24.30
N SER A 104 0.89 -22.19 -24.89
CA SER A 104 0.95 -22.04 -26.34
C SER A 104 1.42 -23.34 -27.02
N PRO A 105 0.83 -23.73 -28.16
CA PRO A 105 1.30 -24.87 -28.94
C PRO A 105 2.65 -24.59 -29.64
N CYS A 106 3.09 -23.32 -29.71
CA CYS A 106 4.35 -22.93 -30.34
C CYS A 106 5.50 -22.89 -29.33
N GLU A 107 6.52 -23.73 -29.53
CA GLU A 107 7.66 -23.84 -28.62
C GLU A 107 8.46 -22.53 -28.49
N ALA A 108 8.59 -21.76 -29.59
CA ALA A 108 9.28 -20.47 -29.56
C ALA A 108 8.60 -19.47 -28.60
N ILE A 109 7.26 -19.47 -28.57
CA ILE A 109 6.47 -18.63 -27.65
C ILE A 109 6.73 -19.07 -26.20
N VAL A 110 6.66 -20.38 -25.93
CA VAL A 110 6.91 -20.93 -24.58
C VAL A 110 8.34 -20.63 -24.10
N LYS A 111 9.34 -20.72 -24.99
CA LYS A 111 10.73 -20.39 -24.67
C LYS A 111 10.90 -18.91 -24.30
N ASN A 112 10.30 -18.02 -25.09
CA ASN A 112 10.31 -16.58 -24.80
C ASN A 112 9.58 -16.26 -23.50
N TRP A 113 8.44 -16.90 -23.26
CA TRP A 113 7.69 -16.78 -22.00
C TRP A 113 8.54 -17.16 -20.78
N ARG A 114 9.28 -18.28 -20.84
CA ARG A 114 10.18 -18.71 -19.75
C ARG A 114 11.26 -17.67 -19.45
N ARG A 115 11.83 -17.04 -20.49
CA ARG A 115 12.82 -15.96 -20.34
C ARG A 115 12.20 -14.73 -19.68
N ARG A 116 11.06 -14.23 -20.19
CA ARG A 116 10.35 -13.08 -19.60
C ARG A 116 9.93 -13.34 -18.15
N ARG A 117 9.50 -14.57 -17.84
CA ARG A 117 9.18 -15.00 -16.48
C ARG A 117 10.39 -14.87 -15.55
N LEU A 118 11.56 -15.34 -15.97
CA LEU A 118 12.78 -15.24 -15.19
C LEU A 118 13.20 -13.78 -14.98
N ASP A 119 13.24 -12.98 -16.05
CA ASP A 119 13.58 -11.55 -15.98
C ASP A 119 12.65 -10.82 -15.00
N ARG A 120 11.35 -11.12 -15.02
CA ARG A 120 10.38 -10.54 -14.09
C ARG A 120 10.62 -10.96 -12.64
N MET A 121 10.97 -12.23 -12.39
CA MET A 121 11.36 -12.69 -11.05
C MET A 121 12.62 -11.98 -10.54
N LEU A 122 13.58 -11.71 -11.44
CA LEU A 122 14.78 -10.94 -11.13
C LEU A 122 14.48 -9.46 -10.85
N VAL A 123 13.59 -8.84 -11.63
CA VAL A 123 13.12 -7.46 -11.36
C VAL A 123 12.56 -7.36 -9.94
N GLU A 124 11.65 -8.27 -9.55
CA GLU A 124 11.11 -8.26 -8.18
C GLU A 124 12.19 -8.48 -7.12
N TYR A 125 13.12 -9.39 -7.35
CA TYR A 125 14.25 -9.62 -6.44
C TYR A 125 15.10 -8.35 -6.27
N PHE A 126 15.46 -7.68 -7.36
CA PHE A 126 16.19 -6.43 -7.32
C PHE A 126 15.44 -5.34 -6.55
N LEU A 127 14.13 -5.21 -6.75
CA LEU A 127 13.31 -4.26 -5.99
C LEU A 127 13.33 -4.56 -4.48
N ARG A 128 13.23 -5.84 -4.09
CA ARG A 128 13.29 -6.27 -2.68
C ARG A 128 14.66 -6.03 -2.04
N CYS A 129 15.74 -6.12 -2.81
CA CYS A 129 17.10 -5.83 -2.36
C CYS A 129 17.47 -4.34 -2.43
N GLY A 130 16.57 -3.46 -2.88
CA GLY A 130 16.82 -2.03 -3.03
C GLY A 130 17.59 -1.63 -4.30
N TYR A 131 17.81 -2.56 -5.24
CA TYR A 131 18.48 -2.31 -6.53
C TYR A 131 17.52 -1.74 -7.59
N TYR A 132 16.84 -0.63 -7.28
CA TYR A 132 15.79 -0.05 -8.12
C TYR A 132 16.25 0.32 -9.54
N ASN A 133 17.48 0.84 -9.69
CA ASN A 133 18.02 1.22 -10.99
C ASN A 133 18.21 0.00 -11.91
N SER A 134 18.72 -1.10 -11.35
CA SER A 134 18.89 -2.37 -12.07
C SER A 134 17.55 -2.98 -12.43
N ALA A 135 16.58 -2.94 -11.50
CA ALA A 135 15.21 -3.37 -11.75
C ALA A 135 14.56 -2.62 -12.93
N ASN A 136 14.64 -1.29 -12.93
CA ASN A 136 14.09 -0.44 -14.00
C ASN A 136 14.77 -0.70 -15.35
N LYS A 137 16.11 -0.81 -15.37
CA LYS A 137 16.85 -1.12 -16.60
C LYS A 137 16.44 -2.47 -17.18
N LEU A 138 16.34 -3.51 -16.35
CA LEU A 138 15.92 -4.84 -16.80
C LEU A 138 14.46 -4.83 -17.30
N ALA A 139 13.55 -4.16 -16.58
CA ALA A 139 12.16 -4.09 -16.98
C ALA A 139 11.97 -3.35 -18.32
N ASN A 140 12.71 -2.27 -18.55
CA ASN A 140 12.67 -1.53 -19.82
C ASN A 140 13.26 -2.33 -20.98
N ASN A 141 14.42 -2.95 -20.78
CA ASN A 141 15.12 -3.69 -21.83
C ASN A 141 14.38 -4.95 -22.27
N SER A 142 13.62 -5.59 -21.36
CA SER A 142 12.84 -6.80 -21.64
C SER A 142 11.34 -6.54 -21.88
N ASP A 143 10.92 -5.28 -21.96
CA ASP A 143 9.52 -4.84 -22.09
C ASP A 143 8.58 -5.53 -21.06
N LEU A 144 8.90 -5.35 -19.77
CA LEU A 144 8.22 -6.01 -18.64
C LEU A 144 7.51 -5.03 -17.72
N ASN A 145 7.45 -3.73 -18.05
CA ASN A 145 6.86 -2.71 -17.18
C ASN A 145 5.45 -3.10 -16.71
N ASP A 146 4.56 -3.47 -17.64
CA ASP A 146 3.20 -3.93 -17.33
C ASP A 146 3.12 -5.25 -16.54
N LEU A 147 4.18 -6.05 -16.56
CA LEU A 147 4.24 -7.36 -15.90
C LEU A 147 4.86 -7.28 -14.50
N THR A 148 5.48 -6.14 -14.15
CA THR A 148 6.21 -5.96 -12.89
C THR A 148 5.46 -5.04 -11.93
N ASN A 149 5.81 -5.10 -10.66
CA ASN A 149 5.17 -4.29 -9.61
C ASN A 149 6.03 -3.07 -9.23
N ILE A 150 6.79 -2.50 -10.17
CA ILE A 150 7.77 -1.43 -9.91
C ILE A 150 7.15 -0.27 -9.13
N ASP A 151 6.01 0.25 -9.59
CA ASP A 151 5.35 1.42 -8.97
C ASP A 151 5.04 1.18 -7.48
N LEU A 152 4.63 -0.05 -7.14
CA LEU A 152 4.36 -0.42 -5.76
C LEU A 152 5.62 -0.34 -4.90
N PHE A 153 6.73 -0.89 -5.39
CA PHE A 153 8.01 -0.86 -4.68
C PHE A 153 8.61 0.55 -4.62
N MET A 154 8.32 1.42 -5.58
CA MET A 154 8.74 2.82 -5.55
C MET A 154 8.01 3.61 -4.45
N ILE A 155 6.71 3.37 -4.26
CA ILE A 155 5.95 3.95 -3.13
C ILE A 155 6.55 3.43 -1.81
N SER A 156 6.81 2.13 -1.70
CA SER A 156 7.43 1.55 -0.50
C SER A 156 8.80 2.15 -0.23
N LYS A 157 9.64 2.33 -1.26
CA LYS A 157 10.95 2.97 -1.15
C LYS A 157 10.86 4.36 -0.54
N GLU A 158 9.90 5.17 -0.97
CA GLU A 158 9.73 6.52 -0.47
C GLU A 158 9.34 6.55 1.01
N VAL A 159 8.47 5.62 1.44
CA VAL A 159 8.10 5.46 2.85
C VAL A 159 9.28 4.95 3.68
N GLU A 160 10.01 3.95 3.20
CA GLU A 160 11.21 3.44 3.88
C GLU A 160 12.28 4.53 4.03
N HIS A 161 12.49 5.35 2.99
CA HIS A 161 13.42 6.49 3.04
C HIS A 161 12.97 7.57 4.04
N SER A 162 11.67 7.89 4.08
CA SER A 162 11.10 8.82 5.07
C SER A 162 11.38 8.34 6.50
N LEU A 163 11.13 7.05 6.77
CA LEU A 163 11.40 6.48 8.09
C LEU A 163 12.90 6.47 8.42
N ALA A 164 13.77 6.22 7.44
CA ALA A 164 15.21 6.29 7.63
C ALA A 164 15.70 7.71 7.96
N ASN A 165 14.98 8.74 7.51
CA ASN A 165 15.24 10.15 7.85
C ASN A 165 14.50 10.60 9.13
N HIS A 166 13.95 9.66 9.91
CA HIS A 166 13.18 9.92 11.13
C HIS A 166 11.87 10.70 10.90
N GLU A 167 11.28 10.58 9.71
CA GLU A 167 10.00 11.19 9.35
C GLU A 167 8.88 10.14 9.28
N THR A 168 7.86 10.27 10.13
CA THR A 168 6.72 9.34 10.22
C THR A 168 5.56 9.66 9.26
N SER A 169 5.48 10.89 8.75
CA SER A 169 4.32 11.43 8.02
C SER A 169 3.88 10.57 6.84
N LYS A 170 4.81 10.12 5.99
CA LYS A 170 4.48 9.29 4.81
C LYS A 170 3.98 7.90 5.21
N CYS A 171 4.57 7.32 6.26
CA CYS A 171 4.16 6.01 6.74
C CYS A 171 2.78 6.06 7.42
N LEU A 172 2.48 7.14 8.15
CA LEU A 172 1.15 7.38 8.72
C LEU A 172 0.10 7.60 7.63
N ALA A 173 0.42 8.34 6.58
CA ALA A 173 -0.47 8.48 5.41
C ALA A 173 -0.75 7.11 4.77
N TRP A 174 0.29 6.28 4.60
CA TRP A 174 0.11 4.91 4.14
C TRP A 174 -0.76 4.07 5.08
N CYS A 175 -0.61 4.19 6.40
CA CYS A 175 -1.45 3.51 7.38
C CYS A 175 -2.92 3.92 7.23
N HIS A 176 -3.18 5.22 7.08
CA HIS A 176 -4.50 5.78 6.86
C HIS A 176 -5.15 5.23 5.58
N ASP A 177 -4.42 5.27 4.46
CA ASP A 177 -4.91 4.83 3.15
C ASP A 177 -5.25 3.34 3.11
N ASN A 178 -4.61 2.54 3.98
CA ASN A 178 -4.77 1.09 4.03
C ASN A 178 -5.48 0.62 5.31
N ARG A 179 -6.03 1.53 6.13
CA ARG A 179 -6.59 1.28 7.47
C ARG A 179 -7.55 0.11 7.55
N SER A 180 -8.44 -0.02 6.57
CA SER A 180 -9.45 -1.11 6.56
C SER A 180 -8.83 -2.49 6.40
N LYS A 181 -7.74 -2.62 5.61
CA LYS A 181 -7.01 -3.88 5.44
C LYS A 181 -6.08 -4.12 6.62
N LEU A 182 -5.36 -3.09 7.07
CA LEU A 182 -4.47 -3.18 8.24
C LEU A 182 -5.22 -3.63 9.50
N ARG A 183 -6.44 -3.15 9.71
CA ARG A 183 -7.31 -3.62 10.81
C ARG A 183 -7.63 -5.11 10.71
N LYS A 184 -7.87 -5.65 9.51
CA LYS A 184 -8.11 -7.09 9.30
C LYS A 184 -6.85 -7.92 9.55
N LEU A 185 -5.69 -7.36 9.22
CA LEU A 185 -4.38 -7.96 9.48
C LEU A 185 -3.93 -7.79 10.93
N ARG A 186 -4.70 -7.06 11.77
CA ARG A 186 -4.33 -6.70 13.15
C ARG A 186 -2.94 -6.04 13.23
N SER A 187 -2.63 -5.19 12.25
CA SER A 187 -1.38 -4.44 12.17
C SER A 187 -1.20 -3.53 13.38
N THR A 188 0.05 -3.47 13.87
CA THR A 188 0.45 -2.64 15.00
C THR A 188 1.28 -1.41 14.57
N MET A 189 1.53 -1.24 13.27
CA MET A 189 2.41 -0.21 12.72
C MET A 189 2.01 1.21 13.11
N GLU A 190 0.74 1.58 12.97
CA GLU A 190 0.27 2.93 13.30
C GLU A 190 0.59 3.27 14.76
N PHE A 191 0.35 2.34 15.68
CA PHE A 191 0.68 2.53 17.09
C PHE A 191 2.19 2.64 17.31
N ASN A 192 3.00 1.77 16.71
CA ASN A 192 4.46 1.81 16.87
C ASN A 192 5.05 3.14 16.36
N LEU A 193 4.47 3.71 15.30
CA LEU A 193 4.80 5.05 14.81
C LEU A 193 4.41 6.14 15.81
N ARG A 194 3.21 6.07 16.41
CA ARG A 194 2.80 7.05 17.44
C ARG A 194 3.69 6.99 18.67
N ILE A 195 4.11 5.80 19.08
CA ILE A 195 5.10 5.65 20.14
C ILE A 195 6.44 6.26 19.74
N GLN A 196 6.89 6.07 18.49
CA GLN A 196 8.12 6.70 18.01
C GLN A 196 8.03 8.23 18.06
N GLU A 197 6.94 8.82 17.57
CA GLU A 197 6.73 10.28 17.65
C GLU A 197 6.77 10.78 19.11
N PHE A 198 6.16 10.03 20.03
CA PHE A 198 6.23 10.34 21.46
C PHE A 198 7.67 10.31 21.98
N ILE A 199 8.45 9.27 21.65
CA ILE A 199 9.85 9.14 22.06
C ILE A 199 10.68 10.32 21.51
N GLU A 200 10.48 10.72 20.25
CA GLU A 200 11.18 11.86 19.67
C GLU A 200 10.80 13.19 20.35
N LEU A 201 9.54 13.37 20.78
CA LEU A 201 9.13 14.55 21.56
C LEU A 201 9.81 14.59 22.93
N VAL A 202 9.93 13.44 23.61
CA VAL A 202 10.66 13.33 24.87
C VAL A 202 12.15 13.58 24.66
N ARG A 203 12.73 13.07 23.56
CA ARG A 203 14.14 13.31 23.20
C ARG A 203 14.45 14.78 22.97
N GLN A 204 13.49 15.56 22.46
CA GLN A 204 13.58 17.02 22.27
C GLN A 204 13.24 17.83 23.54
N ASP A 205 13.05 17.17 24.69
CA ASP A 205 12.58 17.75 25.96
C ASP A 205 11.22 18.47 25.89
N LYS A 206 10.41 18.16 24.87
CA LYS A 206 9.04 18.68 24.70
C LYS A 206 8.03 17.80 25.45
N ARG A 207 8.25 17.58 26.75
CA ARG A 207 7.49 16.61 27.56
C ARG A 207 5.98 16.90 27.60
N LEU A 208 5.56 18.17 27.67
CA LEU A 208 4.14 18.54 27.66
C LEU A 208 3.46 18.20 26.33
N ASP A 209 4.16 18.38 25.21
CA ASP A 209 3.63 18.03 23.89
C ASP A 209 3.58 16.51 23.70
N ALA A 210 4.55 15.77 24.25
CA ALA A 210 4.52 14.31 24.30
C ALA A 210 3.25 13.80 25.02
N VAL A 211 2.91 14.36 26.18
CA VAL A 211 1.68 13.99 26.92
C VAL A 211 0.42 14.33 26.11
N ARG A 212 0.37 15.50 25.46
CA ARG A 212 -0.77 15.89 24.60
C ARG A 212 -0.92 14.93 23.42
N HIS A 213 0.19 14.55 22.79
CA HIS A 213 0.22 13.58 21.70
C HIS A 213 -0.29 12.21 22.15
N ALA A 214 0.19 11.70 23.28
CA ALA A 214 -0.24 10.43 23.85
C ALA A 214 -1.75 10.40 24.10
N ARG A 215 -2.30 11.44 24.73
CA ARG A 215 -3.75 11.55 24.98
C ARG A 215 -4.59 11.58 23.71
N LYS A 216 -4.05 12.10 22.62
CA LYS A 216 -4.78 12.24 21.35
C LYS A 216 -4.70 10.98 20.48
N HIS A 217 -3.54 10.32 20.44
CA HIS A 217 -3.24 9.29 19.45
C HIS A 217 -2.95 7.91 20.02
N ILE A 218 -2.53 7.82 21.28
CA ILE A 218 -2.19 6.54 21.93
C ILE A 218 -3.39 6.01 22.73
N SER A 219 -4.19 6.91 23.32
CA SER A 219 -5.39 6.56 24.10
C SER A 219 -6.41 5.70 23.35
N THR A 220 -6.48 5.84 22.03
CA THR A 220 -7.36 5.01 21.17
C THR A 220 -6.97 3.53 21.12
N PHE A 221 -5.82 3.16 21.68
CA PHE A 221 -5.28 1.80 21.70
C PHE A 221 -5.18 1.18 23.11
N GLU A 222 -5.72 1.86 24.14
CA GLU A 222 -5.56 1.52 25.56
C GLU A 222 -5.91 0.07 25.89
N ASP A 223 -7.07 -0.44 25.45
CA ASP A 223 -7.56 -1.76 25.90
C ASP A 223 -6.69 -2.96 25.52
N THR A 224 -5.80 -2.85 24.53
CA THR A 224 -5.03 -4.01 24.01
C THR A 224 -3.55 -3.99 24.41
N ARG A 225 -2.98 -2.84 24.80
CA ARG A 225 -1.52 -2.67 24.99
C ARG A 225 -1.13 -1.71 26.11
N MET A 226 -1.80 -1.81 27.26
CA MET A 226 -1.52 -0.93 28.41
C MET A 226 -0.06 -0.97 28.88
N ASP A 227 0.59 -2.14 28.87
CA ASP A 227 1.97 -2.28 29.35
C ASP A 227 2.96 -1.43 28.54
N GLU A 228 2.82 -1.43 27.22
CA GLU A 228 3.66 -0.62 26.31
C GLU A 228 3.40 0.89 26.53
N VAL A 229 2.14 1.27 26.75
CA VAL A 229 1.78 2.67 27.04
C VAL A 229 2.36 3.11 28.39
N GLN A 230 2.28 2.28 29.42
CA GLN A 230 2.87 2.56 30.73
C GLN A 230 4.38 2.74 30.64
N GLN A 231 5.07 1.84 29.93
CA GLN A 231 6.52 1.98 29.71
C GLN A 231 6.87 3.29 28.99
N CYS A 232 6.09 3.69 27.99
CA CYS A 232 6.28 4.97 27.32
C CYS A 232 6.06 6.16 28.26
N MET A 233 5.03 6.12 29.09
CA MET A 233 4.75 7.19 30.05
C MET A 233 5.85 7.33 31.11
N VAL A 234 6.51 6.23 31.48
CA VAL A 234 7.65 6.25 32.41
C VAL A 234 8.88 6.95 31.80
N LEU A 235 9.03 7.01 30.47
CA LEU A 235 10.09 7.80 29.83
C LEU A 235 10.02 9.30 30.21
N LEU A 236 8.85 9.80 30.62
CA LEU A 236 8.69 11.18 31.10
C LEU A 236 9.32 11.42 32.48
N ALA A 237 9.69 10.38 33.21
CA ALA A 237 10.36 10.51 34.52
C ALA A 237 11.88 10.41 34.39
N PHE A 238 12.39 9.82 33.31
CA PHE A 238 13.81 9.56 33.09
C PHE A 238 14.45 10.62 32.18
N PRO A 239 15.76 10.87 32.32
CA PRO A 239 16.54 11.65 31.35
C PRO A 239 16.86 10.81 30.10
N THR A 240 17.20 11.48 28.99
CA THR A 240 17.41 10.84 27.68
C THR A 240 18.68 9.98 27.61
N ASP A 241 19.61 10.15 28.55
CA ASP A 241 20.86 9.40 28.73
C ASP A 241 20.73 8.23 29.72
N THR A 242 19.51 7.80 29.99
CA THR A 242 19.24 6.72 30.95
C THR A 242 19.86 5.40 30.52
N GLU A 243 20.68 4.81 31.39
CA GLU A 243 21.30 3.49 31.21
C GLU A 243 20.39 2.32 31.65
N ILE A 244 19.20 2.62 32.16
CA ILE A 244 18.24 1.64 32.67
C ILE A 244 17.48 0.99 31.50
N SER A 245 17.68 -0.31 31.29
CA SER A 245 16.81 -1.12 30.41
C SER A 245 15.45 -1.32 31.09
N PRO A 246 14.30 -1.20 30.39
CA PRO A 246 14.11 -1.16 28.93
C PRO A 246 14.16 0.25 28.29
N TYR A 247 14.30 1.31 29.08
CA TYR A 247 14.18 2.70 28.60
C TYR A 247 15.34 3.12 27.69
N LYS A 248 16.54 2.60 27.95
CA LYS A 248 17.69 2.75 27.04
C LYS A 248 17.38 2.26 25.62
N GLU A 249 16.74 1.10 25.51
CA GLU A 249 16.38 0.49 24.22
C GLU A 249 15.27 1.27 23.49
N MET A 250 14.43 2.00 24.23
CA MET A 250 13.40 2.85 23.62
C MET A 250 14.01 4.07 22.92
N PHE A 251 15.12 4.59 23.43
CA PHE A 251 15.86 5.69 22.80
C PHE A 251 16.88 5.23 21.75
N ASP A 252 17.02 3.93 21.50
CA ASP A 252 17.97 3.42 20.50
C ASP A 252 17.50 3.74 19.06
N GLU A 253 18.44 4.18 18.22
CA GLU A 253 18.20 4.44 16.80
C GLU A 253 17.83 3.15 16.03
N THR A 254 18.23 1.97 16.53
CA THR A 254 17.84 0.69 15.90
C THR A 254 16.32 0.51 15.82
N ARG A 255 15.55 1.23 16.63
CA ARG A 255 14.08 1.23 16.57
C ARG A 255 13.55 1.71 15.22
N TRP A 256 14.20 2.68 14.57
CA TRP A 256 13.83 3.12 13.23
C TRP A 256 14.04 2.03 12.18
N GLN A 257 15.11 1.24 12.29
CA GLN A 257 15.34 0.08 11.43
C GLN A 257 14.25 -0.99 11.62
N ARG A 258 13.85 -1.26 12.88
CA ARG A 258 12.73 -2.18 13.18
C ARG A 258 11.41 -1.68 12.58
N LEU A 259 11.13 -0.37 12.62
CA LEU A 259 9.94 0.21 11.99
C LEU A 259 9.96 0.06 10.47
N ILE A 260 11.11 0.24 9.82
CA ILE A 260 11.29 0.02 8.37
C ILE A 260 11.02 -1.44 8.02
N GLU A 261 11.58 -2.38 8.79
CA GLU A 261 11.34 -3.81 8.59
C GLU A 261 9.89 -4.21 8.81
N GLN A 262 9.27 -3.70 9.87
CA GLN A 262 7.85 -3.91 10.15
C GLN A 262 6.98 -3.37 8.99
N PHE A 263 7.23 -2.14 8.55
CA PHE A 263 6.54 -1.55 7.39
C PHE A 263 6.65 -2.46 6.17
N ARG A 264 7.86 -2.94 5.86
CA ARG A 264 8.12 -3.80 4.71
C ARG A 264 7.31 -5.10 4.80
N GLN A 265 7.28 -5.73 5.97
CA GLN A 265 6.49 -6.94 6.22
C GLN A 265 4.98 -6.68 6.07
N GLU A 266 4.47 -5.61 6.68
CA GLU A 266 3.06 -5.25 6.58
C GLU A 266 2.65 -4.89 5.17
N ASN A 267 3.52 -4.21 4.42
CA ASN A 267 3.31 -3.91 3.01
C ASN A 267 3.26 -5.19 2.16
N TYR A 268 4.13 -6.18 2.40
CA TYR A 268 4.01 -7.48 1.73
C TYR A 268 2.72 -8.21 2.09
N ASN A 269 2.35 -8.23 3.36
CA ASN A 269 1.10 -8.85 3.83
C ASN A 269 -0.15 -8.20 3.20
N LEU A 270 -0.13 -6.88 2.99
CA LEU A 270 -1.21 -6.13 2.35
C LEU A 270 -1.53 -6.65 0.94
N TYR A 271 -0.51 -7.09 0.22
CA TYR A 271 -0.58 -7.64 -1.14
C TYR A 271 -0.48 -9.16 -1.20
N GLN A 272 -0.47 -9.84 -0.05
CA GLN A 272 -0.28 -11.28 0.08
C GLN A 272 1.00 -11.78 -0.61
N LEU A 273 2.05 -10.98 -0.52
CA LEU A 273 3.38 -11.34 -0.99
C LEU A 273 4.11 -12.10 0.10
N SER A 274 4.83 -13.14 -0.32
CA SER A 274 5.80 -13.83 0.53
C SER A 274 6.93 -12.87 0.94
N SER A 275 7.50 -13.07 2.14
CA SER A 275 8.70 -12.35 2.59
C SER A 275 9.92 -12.69 1.73
N GLN A 276 10.03 -13.95 1.30
CA GLN A 276 11.04 -14.39 0.34
C GLN A 276 10.62 -14.10 -1.10
N SER A 277 11.57 -13.74 -1.95
CA SER A 277 11.29 -13.58 -3.38
C SER A 277 11.05 -14.93 -4.04
N VAL A 278 10.15 -14.97 -5.03
CA VAL A 278 9.90 -16.18 -5.84
C VAL A 278 11.20 -16.66 -6.51
N PHE A 279 12.05 -15.72 -6.95
CA PHE A 279 13.37 -16.03 -7.49
C PHE A 279 14.23 -16.84 -6.52
N THR A 280 14.32 -16.43 -5.25
CA THR A 280 15.15 -17.10 -4.24
C THR A 280 14.68 -18.54 -4.03
N VAL A 281 13.37 -18.74 -3.92
CA VAL A 281 12.76 -20.08 -3.74
C VAL A 281 13.06 -20.98 -4.94
N VAL A 282 12.87 -20.48 -6.17
CA VAL A 282 13.14 -21.23 -7.40
C VAL A 282 14.63 -21.55 -7.54
N LEU A 283 15.53 -20.61 -7.20
CA LEU A 283 16.96 -20.82 -7.22
C LEU A 283 17.39 -21.89 -6.21
N GLN A 284 16.87 -21.83 -4.98
CA GLN A 284 17.13 -22.84 -3.95
C GLN A 284 16.64 -24.23 -4.35
N ALA A 285 15.44 -24.31 -4.93
CA ALA A 285 14.89 -25.56 -5.45
C ALA A 285 15.75 -26.11 -6.60
N GLY A 286 16.15 -25.26 -7.54
CA GLY A 286 17.03 -25.62 -8.65
C GLY A 286 18.40 -26.11 -8.19
N LEU A 287 19.04 -25.41 -7.26
CA LEU A 287 20.31 -25.82 -6.66
C LEU A 287 20.18 -27.15 -5.90
N SER A 288 19.07 -27.37 -5.20
CA SER A 288 18.80 -28.64 -4.51
C SER A 288 18.65 -29.79 -5.51
N ALA A 289 17.95 -29.59 -6.63
CA ALA A 289 17.80 -30.58 -7.69
C ALA A 289 19.13 -30.92 -8.40
N LEU A 290 20.04 -29.96 -8.50
CA LEU A 290 21.39 -30.19 -9.05
C LEU A 290 22.32 -30.91 -8.07
N LYS A 291 22.10 -30.73 -6.76
CA LYS A 291 22.87 -31.40 -5.70
C LYS A 291 22.46 -32.85 -5.48
N THR A 292 21.23 -33.23 -5.86
CA THR A 292 20.83 -34.63 -5.86
C THR A 292 21.49 -35.35 -7.05
N PRO A 293 22.42 -36.30 -6.83
CA PRO A 293 22.87 -37.16 -7.90
C PRO A 293 21.67 -37.98 -8.38
N TYR A 294 21.12 -37.63 -9.54
CA TYR A 294 20.15 -38.50 -10.19
C TYR A 294 20.84 -39.86 -10.42
N PRO A 295 20.21 -40.99 -10.03
CA PRO A 295 20.74 -42.30 -10.38
C PRO A 295 20.45 -42.52 -11.87
N PHE A 296 21.33 -42.04 -12.74
CA PHE A 296 21.58 -42.70 -14.02
C PHE A 296 22.41 -43.96 -13.75
N SER A 297 21.86 -44.88 -12.95
CA SER A 297 22.35 -46.24 -12.92
C SER A 297 21.69 -46.99 -14.07
N ASN A 298 22.43 -47.07 -15.18
CA ASN A 298 22.50 -48.21 -16.08
C ASN A 298 21.24 -49.10 -16.15
N PHE A 299 20.35 -48.83 -17.10
CA PHE A 299 19.64 -49.92 -17.76
C PHE A 299 20.52 -50.34 -18.95
N TYR A 300 21.37 -51.34 -18.69
CA TYR A 300 21.89 -52.24 -19.71
C TYR A 300 20.75 -53.11 -20.24
#